data_AF-A0A5N5GUP9-F1
#
_entry.id   AF-A0A5N5GUP9-F1
#
_cell.length_a   1.000
_cell.length_b   1.000
_cell.length_c   1.000
_cell.angle_alpha   90.00
_cell.angle_beta   90.00
_cell.angle_gamma   90.00
#
_symmetry.space_group_name_H-M   'P 1'
#
loop_
_entity.id
_entity.type
_entity.pdbx_description
1 polymer ?
#
loop_
_entity_poly.entity_id
_entity_poly.type
_entity_poly.pdbx_seq_one_letter_code
_entity_poly.pdbx_strand_id
1 'polypeptide(L)'
;MEPPPLSGSLNAYPMSSFSYVDSETPLKNIDQVRGKLDYENGVSEYWNHKLMKVEKKFVDLNGKANEKCRGHIESYERSREGKAKMEEKHNKGFEDSRRLTK
;
A
#
# COMPACT_ATOMS: atom_id res chain seq x y z
N MET A 1 82.38 -39.38 29.66
CA MET A 1 81.56 -38.33 29.03
C MET A 1 80.13 -38.81 29.07
N GLU A 2 79.33 -38.22 29.94
CA GLU A 2 77.94 -38.59 30.20
C GLU A 2 77.02 -37.70 29.33
N PRO A 3 75.94 -38.23 28.72
CA PRO A 3 75.08 -37.42 27.85
C PRO A 3 74.17 -36.49 28.68
N PRO A 4 73.84 -35.28 28.18
CA PRO A 4 72.96 -34.37 28.92
C PRO A 4 71.52 -34.91 28.96
N PRO A 5 70.76 -34.62 30.04
CA PRO A 5 69.39 -35.08 30.15
C PRO A 5 68.52 -34.45 29.07
N LEU A 6 67.73 -35.29 28.38
CA LEU A 6 66.72 -34.86 27.42
C LEU A 6 65.70 -33.97 28.13
N SER A 7 65.67 -32.70 27.77
CA SER A 7 64.63 -31.75 28.16
C SER A 7 63.26 -32.36 27.86
N GLY A 8 62.56 -32.81 28.90
CA GLY A 8 61.17 -33.18 28.85
C GLY A 8 60.32 -31.96 28.50
N SER A 9 60.18 -31.66 27.22
CA SER A 9 59.10 -30.81 26.73
C SER A 9 57.85 -31.67 26.73
N LEU A 10 57.10 -31.53 27.82
CA LEU A 10 55.69 -31.89 27.94
C LEU A 10 55.00 -31.60 26.60
N ASN A 11 54.43 -32.63 25.98
CA ASN A 11 53.58 -32.49 24.81
C ASN A 11 52.26 -31.84 25.27
N ALA A 12 52.33 -30.55 25.63
CA ALA A 12 51.19 -29.73 25.96
C ALA A 12 50.52 -29.40 24.63
N TYR A 13 49.67 -30.30 24.15
CA TYR A 13 48.56 -29.88 23.31
C TYR A 13 47.91 -28.71 24.05
N PRO A 14 47.82 -27.51 23.45
CA PRO A 14 46.89 -26.54 23.98
C PRO A 14 45.53 -27.21 23.78
N MET A 15 44.95 -27.77 24.84
CA MET A 15 43.50 -27.88 24.91
C MET A 15 43.04 -26.43 24.81
N SER A 16 42.84 -25.99 23.57
CA SER A 16 42.11 -24.79 23.24
C SER A 16 40.87 -24.87 24.08
N SER A 17 40.82 -24.06 25.13
CA SER A 17 39.72 -23.98 26.06
C SER A 17 38.60 -23.30 25.30
N PHE A 18 38.02 -24.00 24.33
CA PHE A 18 36.79 -23.62 23.70
C PHE A 18 35.76 -23.62 24.83
N SER A 19 35.33 -22.43 25.22
CA SER A 19 34.16 -22.29 26.08
C SER A 19 32.99 -22.93 25.34
N TYR A 20 32.64 -24.14 25.75
CA TYR A 20 31.43 -24.81 25.28
C TYR A 20 30.25 -24.02 25.84
N VAL A 21 29.68 -23.14 25.01
CA VAL A 21 28.45 -22.45 25.34
C VAL A 21 27.32 -23.45 25.14
N ASP A 22 26.59 -23.73 26.22
CA ASP A 22 25.38 -24.54 26.17
C ASP A 22 24.39 -23.90 25.17
N SER A 23 24.20 -24.56 24.03
CA SER A 23 23.44 -24.04 22.90
C SER A 23 21.95 -24.32 23.00
N GLU A 24 21.51 -25.10 23.99
CA GLU A 24 20.10 -25.49 24.13
C GLU A 24 19.19 -24.29 24.44
N THR A 25 19.66 -23.35 25.26
CA THR A 25 18.90 -22.14 25.62
C THR A 25 18.84 -21.11 24.48
N PRO A 26 19.95 -20.78 23.77
CA PRO A 26 19.90 -19.96 22.56
C PRO A 26 18.98 -20.52 21.47
N LEU A 27 19.00 -21.84 21.23
CA LEU A 27 18.19 -22.47 20.18
C LEU A 27 16.68 -22.34 20.46
N LYS A 28 16.24 -22.61 21.70
CA LYS A 28 14.83 -22.44 22.10
C LYS A 28 14.36 -20.99 21.93
N ASN A 29 15.23 -20.03 22.20
CA ASN A 29 14.91 -18.61 22.01
C ASN A 29 14.73 -18.28 20.52
N ILE A 30 15.61 -18.79 19.65
CA ILE A 30 15.52 -18.61 18.19
C ILE A 30 14.22 -19.19 17.64
N ASP A 31 13.85 -20.40 18.03
CA ASP A 31 12.60 -21.04 17.57
C ASP A 31 11.36 -20.25 18.02
N GLN A 32 11.38 -19.72 19.25
CA GLN A 32 10.31 -18.87 19.76
C GLN A 32 10.19 -17.55 18.98
N VAL A 33 11.31 -16.88 18.72
CA VAL A 33 11.35 -15.64 17.93
C VAL A 33 10.86 -15.90 16.51
N ARG A 34 11.27 -17.02 15.90
CA ARG A 34 10.83 -17.43 14.57
C ARG A 34 9.33 -17.65 14.52
N GLY A 35 8.76 -18.40 15.46
CA GLY A 35 7.32 -18.62 15.53
C GLY A 35 6.51 -17.33 15.69
N LYS A 36 7.04 -16.36 16.44
CA LYS A 36 6.44 -15.03 16.58
C LYS A 36 6.46 -14.26 15.26
N LEU A 37 7.58 -14.26 14.54
CA LEU A 37 7.70 -13.62 13.23
C LEU A 37 6.76 -14.25 12.20
N ASP A 38 6.65 -15.58 12.18
CA ASP A 38 5.75 -16.29 11.26
C ASP A 38 4.28 -15.90 11.50
N TYR A 39 3.87 -15.79 12.78
CA TYR A 39 2.53 -15.31 13.14
C TYR A 39 2.29 -13.86 12.72
N GLU A 40 3.23 -12.96 13.03
CA GLU A 40 3.13 -11.55 12.66
C GLU A 40 3.07 -11.37 11.15
N ASN A 41 3.86 -12.14 10.39
CA ASN A 41 3.83 -12.13 8.94
C ASN A 41 2.46 -12.61 8.40
N GLY A 42 1.91 -13.70 8.95
CA GLY A 42 0.58 -14.18 8.58
C GLY A 42 -0.54 -13.16 8.87
N VAL A 43 -0.44 -12.44 9.99
CA VAL A 43 -1.38 -11.34 10.32
C VAL A 43 -1.25 -10.21 9.30
N SER A 44 -0.03 -9.81 8.94
CA SER A 44 0.23 -8.76 7.94
C SER A 44 -0.34 -9.12 6.57
N GLU A 45 -0.09 -10.34 6.10
CA GLU A 45 -0.62 -10.85 4.82
C GLU A 45 -2.15 -10.86 4.79
N TYR A 46 -2.78 -11.32 5.89
CA TYR A 46 -4.23 -11.30 6.03
C TYR A 46 -4.81 -9.89 5.89
N TRP A 47 -4.23 -8.93 6.60
CA TRP A 47 -4.67 -7.53 6.54
C TRP A 47 -4.44 -6.90 5.18
N ASN A 48 -3.29 -7.15 4.55
CA ASN A 48 -2.99 -6.65 3.21
C ASN A 48 -3.99 -7.14 2.16
N HIS A 49 -4.34 -8.43 2.20
CA HIS A 49 -5.37 -8.97 1.32
C HIS A 49 -6.76 -8.35 1.58
N LYS A 50 -7.11 -8.11 2.84
CA LYS A 50 -8.37 -7.45 3.21
C LYS A 50 -8.39 -5.99 2.74
N LEU A 51 -7.27 -5.28 2.88
CA LEU A 51 -7.10 -3.90 2.41
C LEU A 51 -7.24 -3.81 0.89
N MET A 52 -6.53 -4.66 0.13
CA MET A 52 -6.62 -4.72 -1.32
C MET A 52 -8.06 -4.94 -1.83
N LYS A 53 -8.84 -5.78 -1.14
CA LYS A 53 -10.26 -5.99 -1.47
C LYS A 53 -11.10 -4.74 -1.25
N VAL A 54 -10.85 -4.01 -0.16
CA VAL A 54 -11.57 -2.77 0.16
C VAL A 54 -11.18 -1.67 -0.83
N GLU A 55 -9.88 -1.51 -1.11
CA GLU A 55 -9.36 -0.53 -2.06
C GLU A 55 -9.95 -0.73 -3.46
N LYS A 56 -9.97 -1.97 -3.96
CA LYS A 56 -10.59 -2.26 -5.27
C LYS A 56 -12.07 -1.85 -5.33
N LYS A 57 -12.83 -2.12 -4.27
CA LYS A 57 -14.25 -1.70 -4.19
C LYS A 57 -14.38 -0.18 -4.12
N PHE A 58 -13.49 0.48 -3.38
CA PHE A 58 -13.48 1.92 -3.27
C PHE A 58 -13.23 2.59 -4.62
N VAL A 59 -12.23 2.11 -5.37
CA VAL A 59 -11.92 2.62 -6.72
C VAL A 59 -13.11 2.44 -7.67
N ASP A 60 -13.77 1.28 -7.66
CA ASP A 60 -14.96 1.03 -8.50
C ASP A 60 -16.12 1.98 -8.15
N LEU A 61 -16.42 2.14 -6.86
CA LEU A 61 -17.47 3.06 -6.41
C LEU A 61 -17.15 4.51 -6.75
N ASN A 62 -15.88 4.92 -6.59
CA ASN A 62 -15.43 6.25 -6.95
C ASN A 62 -15.56 6.49 -8.46
N GLY A 63 -15.23 5.49 -9.29
CA GLY A 63 -15.44 5.54 -10.74
C GLY A 63 -16.91 5.77 -11.11
N LYS A 64 -17.82 4.98 -10.53
CA LYS A 64 -19.27 5.11 -10.75
C LYS A 64 -19.82 6.46 -10.30
N ALA A 65 -19.36 6.95 -9.14
CA ALA A 65 -19.75 8.26 -8.65
C ALA A 65 -19.30 9.38 -9.60
N ASN A 66 -18.05 9.32 -10.07
CA ASN A 66 -17.50 10.30 -11.01
C ASN A 66 -18.22 10.29 -12.35
N GLU A 67 -18.53 9.11 -12.89
CA GLU A 67 -19.31 8.99 -14.13
C GLU A 67 -20.70 9.61 -13.98
N LYS A 68 -21.39 9.31 -12.87
CA LYS A 68 -22.70 9.88 -12.58
C LYS A 68 -22.63 11.40 -12.44
N CYS A 69 -21.65 11.92 -11.71
CA CYS A 69 -21.44 13.35 -11.56
C CYS A 69 -21.19 14.03 -12.91
N ARG A 70 -20.34 13.44 -13.76
CA ARG A 70 -20.08 13.95 -15.12
C ARG A 70 -21.37 14.02 -15.94
N GLY A 71 -22.16 12.94 -15.95
CA GLY A 71 -23.44 12.93 -16.66
C GLY A 71 -24.43 14.00 -16.19
N HIS A 72 -24.47 14.28 -14.88
CA HIS A 72 -25.28 15.37 -14.33
C HIS A 72 -24.80 16.75 -14.80
N ILE A 73 -23.49 16.99 -14.81
CA ILE A 73 -22.90 18.25 -15.30
C ILE A 73 -23.24 18.46 -16.77
N GLU A 74 -23.00 17.46 -17.61
CA GLU A 74 -23.29 17.51 -19.05
C GLU A 74 -24.79 17.76 -19.32
N SER A 75 -25.67 17.10 -18.56
CA SER A 75 -27.12 17.31 -18.66
C SER A 75 -27.52 18.73 -18.26
N TYR A 76 -26.94 19.26 -17.19
CA TYR A 76 -27.19 20.62 -16.71
C TYR A 76 -26.74 21.67 -17.73
N GLU A 77 -25.54 21.52 -18.29
CA GLU A 77 -25.02 22.43 -19.32
C GLU A 77 -25.89 22.43 -20.57
N ARG A 78 -26.29 21.25 -21.05
CA ARG A 78 -27.20 21.11 -22.21
C ARG A 78 -28.54 21.78 -21.95
N SER A 79 -29.10 21.60 -20.75
CA SER A 79 -30.35 22.27 -20.36
C SER A 79 -30.21 23.79 -20.35
N ARG A 80 -29.10 24.30 -19.80
CA ARG A 80 -28.79 25.72 -19.74
C ARG A 80 -28.64 26.33 -21.14
N GLU A 81 -27.92 25.65 -22.03
CA GLU A 81 -27.76 26.08 -23.43
C GLU A 81 -29.12 26.09 -24.17
N GLY A 82 -29.95 25.07 -23.95
CA GLY A 82 -31.31 25.02 -24.49
C GLY A 82 -32.17 26.20 -24.05
N LYS A 83 -32.12 26.57 -22.76
CA LYS A 83 -32.82 27.75 -22.24
C LYS A 83 -32.33 29.05 -22.88
N ALA A 84 -31.02 29.25 -22.99
CA ALA A 84 -30.43 30.44 -23.60
C ALA A 84 -30.88 30.61 -25.07
N LYS A 85 -30.90 29.52 -25.85
CA LYS A 85 -31.37 29.53 -27.25
C LYS A 85 -32.85 29.90 -27.37
N MET A 86 -33.69 29.45 -26.44
CA MET A 86 -35.12 29.77 -26.43
C MET A 86 -35.35 31.24 -26.07
N GLU A 87 -34.60 31.76 -25.08
CA GLU A 87 -34.64 33.16 -24.68
C GLU A 87 -34.16 34.10 -25.81
N GLU A 88 -33.08 33.75 -26.50
CA GLU A 88 -32.58 34.50 -27.66
C GLU A 88 -33.62 34.58 -28.78
N LYS A 89 -34.27 33.45 -29.12
CA LYS A 89 -35.36 33.41 -30.11
C LYS A 89 -36.54 34.29 -29.71
N HIS A 90 -36.93 34.23 -28.44
CA HIS A 90 -38.02 35.05 -27.91
C HIS A 90 -37.68 36.54 -28.02
N ASN A 91 -36.49 36.95 -27.56
CA ASN A 91 -36.05 38.35 -27.61
C ASN A 91 -35.94 38.88 -29.04
N LYS A 92 -35.51 38.05 -29.99
CA LYS A 92 -35.51 38.42 -31.41
C LYS A 92 -36.91 38.74 -31.93
N GLY A 93 -37.92 37.92 -31.60
CA GLY A 93 -39.32 38.18 -32.00
C GLY A 93 -39.88 39.48 -31.41
N PHE A 94 -39.48 39.83 -30.19
CA PHE A 94 -39.82 41.12 -29.58
C PHE A 94 -39.21 42.30 -30.33
N GLU A 95 -37.92 42.23 -30.67
CA GLU A 95 -37.24 43.29 -31.42
C GLU A 95 -37.79 43.45 -32.84
N ASP A 96 -38.10 42.35 -33.53
CA ASP A 96 -38.72 42.38 -34.85
C ASP A 96 -40.10 43.07 -34.78
N SER A 97 -40.91 42.76 -33.76
CA SER A 97 -42.22 43.40 -33.54
C SER A 97 -42.09 44.90 -33.28
N ARG A 98 -41.10 45.30 -32.47
CA ARG A 98 -40.84 46.71 -32.14
C ARG A 98 -40.46 47.55 -33.36
N ARG A 99 -39.76 46.96 -34.34
CA ARG A 99 -39.38 47.63 -35.59
C ARG A 99 -40.57 47.87 -36.52
N LEU A 100 -41.57 47.00 -36.50
CA LEU A 100 -42.78 47.14 -37.35
C LEU A 100 -43.72 48.27 -36.90
N THR A 101 -43.61 48.70 -35.64
CA THR A 101 -44.43 49.78 -35.07
C THR A 101 -43.78 51.17 -35.16
N LYS A 102 -42.62 51.31 -35.82
CA LYS A 102 -41.95 52.58 -36.09
C LYS A 102 -42.06 52.94 -37.56
#